data_AF-A0A0F3GU62-F1
#
_entry.id   AF-A0A0F3GU62-F1
#
_cell.length_a   1.000
_cell.length_b   1.000
_cell.length_c   1.000
_cell.angle_alpha   90.00
_cell.angle_beta   90.00
_cell.angle_gamma   90.00
#
_symmetry.space_group_name_H-M   'P 1'
#
loop_
_entity.id
_entity.type
_entity.pdbx_description
1 polymer ?
#
loop_
_entity_poly.entity_id
_entity_poly.type
_entity_poly.pdbx_seq_one_letter_code
_entity_poly.pdbx_strand_id
1 'polypeptide(L)'
;MDINPGLIAKAKENHPDTRFMVFDAEETELTEDFDYIFLCGVFNLKVEGLQETIKSVLRRLFKHCRKTLVFNGLSAHNPVQSYELFYVYPETLVNFALSVLSPSISLRHDRLSYDFFLFINKC
;
A
#
# COMPACT_ATOMS: atom_id res chain seq x y z
N MET A 1 -9.92 -5.19 1.83
CA MET A 1 -9.22 -6.13 2.72
C MET A 1 -8.64 -5.31 3.85
N ASP A 2 -8.70 -5.80 5.07
CA ASP A 2 -8.20 -5.08 6.25
C ASP A 2 -7.87 -6.10 7.35
N ILE A 3 -6.89 -5.83 8.20
CA ILE A 3 -6.54 -6.69 9.34
C ILE A 3 -7.58 -6.59 10.46
N ASN A 4 -8.32 -5.47 10.53
CA ASN A 4 -9.32 -5.22 11.57
C ASN A 4 -10.68 -5.88 11.23
N PRO A 5 -11.08 -6.93 11.97
CA PRO A 5 -12.35 -7.61 11.70
C PRO A 5 -13.59 -6.73 11.93
N GLY A 6 -13.51 -5.75 12.83
CA GLY A 6 -14.60 -4.80 13.07
C GLY A 6 -14.85 -3.88 11.88
N LEU A 7 -13.79 -3.39 11.23
CA LEU A 7 -13.92 -2.59 9.99
C LEU A 7 -14.52 -3.43 8.86
N ILE A 8 -14.09 -4.69 8.73
CA ILE A 8 -14.64 -5.61 7.74
C ILE A 8 -16.12 -5.92 7.98
N ALA A 9 -16.51 -6.17 9.23
CA ALA A 9 -17.91 -6.38 9.58
C ALA A 9 -18.75 -5.15 9.21
N LYS A 10 -18.28 -3.95 9.55
CA LYS A 10 -18.99 -2.71 9.23
C LYS A 10 -19.08 -2.45 7.73
N ALA A 11 -18.03 -2.74 6.98
CA ALA A 11 -18.01 -2.58 5.53
C ALA A 11 -19.02 -3.52 4.84
N LYS A 12 -19.15 -4.76 5.33
CA LYS A 12 -20.15 -5.72 4.84
C LYS A 12 -21.58 -5.26 5.06
N GLU A 13 -21.87 -4.63 6.22
CA GLU A 13 -23.19 -4.04 6.48
C GLU A 13 -23.51 -2.93 5.47
N ASN A 14 -22.54 -2.05 5.18
CA ASN A 14 -22.74 -0.90 4.31
C ASN A 14 -22.75 -1.25 2.82
N HIS A 15 -22.08 -2.34 2.42
CA HIS A 15 -21.87 -2.72 1.02
C HIS A 15 -22.00 -4.25 0.84
N PRO A 16 -23.21 -4.82 0.95
CA PRO A 16 -23.41 -6.28 0.99
C PRO A 16 -22.98 -7.01 -0.29
N ASP A 17 -23.01 -6.33 -1.44
CA ASP A 17 -22.64 -6.91 -2.73
C ASP A 17 -21.12 -6.92 -2.98
N THR A 18 -20.32 -6.40 -2.04
CA THR A 18 -18.85 -6.35 -2.15
C THR A 18 -18.20 -7.42 -1.28
N ARG A 19 -17.20 -8.10 -1.83
CA ARG A 19 -16.42 -9.08 -1.08
C ARG A 19 -15.41 -8.39 -0.15
N PHE A 20 -15.65 -8.50 1.16
CA PHE A 20 -14.69 -8.07 2.19
C PHE A 20 -14.09 -9.26 2.93
N MET A 21 -12.79 -9.16 3.21
CA MET A 21 -12.00 -10.21 3.85
C MET A 21 -11.11 -9.60 4.92
N VAL A 22 -11.09 -10.24 6.10
CA VAL A 22 -10.08 -10.01 7.13
C VAL A 22 -8.78 -10.60 6.61
N PHE A 23 -7.74 -9.77 6.48
CA PHE A 23 -6.54 -10.13 5.77
C PHE A 23 -5.35 -9.39 6.35
N ASP A 24 -4.33 -10.15 6.75
CA ASP A 24 -3.04 -9.62 7.13
C ASP A 24 -2.10 -9.67 5.92
N ALA A 25 -1.66 -8.52 5.41
CA ALA A 25 -0.82 -8.47 4.21
C ALA A 25 0.64 -8.92 4.45
N GLU A 26 1.08 -9.00 5.71
CA GLU A 26 2.43 -9.44 6.10
C GLU A 26 2.50 -10.95 6.34
N GLU A 27 1.37 -11.58 6.67
CA GLU A 27 1.31 -13.03 6.97
C GLU A 27 0.45 -13.82 5.98
N THR A 28 -0.72 -13.31 5.59
CA THR A 28 -1.70 -14.06 4.79
C THR A 28 -1.32 -14.10 3.31
N GLU A 29 -1.30 -15.29 2.71
CA GLU A 29 -1.04 -15.46 1.28
C GLU A 29 -2.32 -15.24 0.46
N LEU A 30 -2.20 -14.55 -0.67
CA LEU A 30 -3.30 -14.45 -1.63
C LEU A 30 -3.41 -15.73 -2.46
N THR A 31 -4.65 -16.16 -2.71
CA THR A 31 -4.95 -17.38 -3.48
C THR A 31 -5.46 -17.08 -4.88
N GLU A 32 -5.53 -15.81 -5.26
CA GLU A 32 -6.01 -15.34 -6.55
C GLU A 32 -5.24 -14.10 -7.00
N ASP A 33 -5.29 -13.83 -8.30
CA ASP A 33 -4.65 -12.65 -8.89
C ASP A 33 -5.67 -11.57 -9.24
N PHE A 34 -5.24 -10.32 -9.13
CA PHE A 34 -6.03 -9.13 -9.38
C PHE A 34 -5.41 -8.31 -10.51
N ASP A 35 -6.26 -7.71 -11.35
CA ASP A 35 -5.79 -6.78 -12.37
C ASP A 35 -5.13 -5.55 -11.73
N TYR A 36 -5.75 -5.02 -10.68
CA TYR A 36 -5.26 -3.86 -9.96
C TYR A 36 -5.30 -4.12 -8.46
N ILE A 37 -4.26 -3.68 -7.75
CA ILE A 37 -4.17 -3.73 -6.29
C ILE A 37 -3.91 -2.32 -5.78
N PHE A 38 -4.68 -1.87 -4.79
CA PHE A 38 -4.53 -0.56 -4.17
C PHE A 38 -4.25 -0.71 -2.68
N LEU A 39 -3.18 -0.08 -2.21
CA LEU A 39 -2.87 0.12 -0.80
C LEU A 39 -3.02 1.60 -0.50
N CYS A 40 -4.13 1.97 0.14
CA CYS A 40 -4.44 3.37 0.47
C CYS A 40 -4.41 3.55 1.98
N GLY A 41 -3.46 4.35 2.50
CA GLY A 41 -3.34 4.65 3.93
C GLY A 41 -3.05 3.45 4.84
N VAL A 42 -2.65 2.30 4.29
CA VAL A 42 -2.49 1.03 5.03
C VAL A 42 -1.38 1.10 6.10
N PHE A 43 -0.32 1.88 5.84
CA PHE A 43 0.87 1.95 6.69
C PHE A 43 1.12 3.35 7.25
N ASN A 44 0.05 4.09 7.55
CA ASN A 44 0.16 5.46 8.05
C ASN A 44 0.45 5.55 9.56
N LEU A 45 0.14 4.53 10.35
CA LEU A 45 0.43 4.51 11.78
C LEU A 45 1.88 4.08 12.03
N LYS A 46 2.56 4.76 12.95
CA LYS A 46 3.94 4.48 13.29
C LYS A 46 4.04 3.18 14.09
N VAL A 47 4.70 2.19 13.50
CA VAL A 47 5.05 0.90 14.10
C VAL A 47 6.52 0.64 13.80
N GLU A 48 7.22 -0.07 14.68
CA GLU A 48 8.60 -0.47 14.45
C GLU A 48 8.72 -1.37 13.20
N GLY A 49 9.80 -1.22 12.44
CA GLY A 49 10.07 -2.06 11.26
C GLY A 49 9.24 -1.74 10.00
N LEU A 50 8.36 -0.74 10.04
CA LEU A 50 7.36 -0.53 8.98
C LEU A 50 7.94 -0.32 7.58
N GLN A 51 9.15 0.24 7.47
CA GLN A 51 9.82 0.41 6.17
C GLN A 51 10.10 -0.94 5.48
N GLU A 52 10.54 -1.95 6.23
CA GLU A 52 10.81 -3.28 5.69
C GLU A 52 9.51 -4.06 5.48
N THR A 53 8.53 -3.89 6.37
CA THR A 53 7.17 -4.43 6.18
C THR A 53 6.55 -3.92 4.88
N ILE A 54 6.60 -2.62 4.58
CA ILE A 54 6.10 -2.06 3.32
C ILE A 54 6.75 -2.75 2.12
N LYS A 55 8.08 -2.84 2.08
CA LYS A 55 8.81 -3.49 0.97
C LYS A 55 8.41 -4.96 0.82
N SER A 56 8.31 -5.69 1.93
CA SER A 56 7.90 -7.09 1.95
C SER A 56 6.49 -7.26 1.40
N VAL A 57 5.53 -6.48 1.90
CA VAL A 57 4.12 -6.51 1.47
C VAL A 57 3.98 -6.13 0.01
N LEU A 58 4.61 -5.05 -0.46
CA LEU A 58 4.56 -4.65 -1.86
C LEU A 58 5.08 -5.77 -2.76
N ARG A 59 6.19 -6.43 -2.39
CA ARG A 59 6.73 -7.57 -3.13
C ARG A 59 5.78 -8.75 -3.17
N ARG A 60 5.13 -9.09 -2.05
CA ARG A 60 4.16 -10.20 -1.97
C ARG A 60 2.94 -9.92 -2.83
N LEU A 61 2.29 -8.77 -2.63
CA LEU A 61 1.09 -8.40 -3.37
C LEU A 61 1.36 -8.21 -4.86
N PHE A 62 2.53 -7.69 -5.24
CA PHE A 62 2.86 -7.49 -6.65
C PHE A 62 2.96 -8.82 -7.43
N LYS A 63 3.27 -9.95 -6.78
CA LYS A 63 3.21 -11.28 -7.42
C LYS A 63 1.82 -11.58 -7.96
N HIS A 64 0.79 -11.21 -7.22
CA HIS A 64 -0.63 -11.41 -7.54
C HIS A 64 -1.26 -10.26 -8.32
N CYS A 65 -0.46 -9.27 -8.75
CA CYS A 65 -0.94 -8.16 -9.57
C CYS A 65 -0.67 -8.42 -11.05
N ARG A 66 -1.70 -8.27 -11.90
CA ARG A 66 -1.58 -8.47 -13.36
C ARG A 66 -1.32 -7.18 -14.15
N LYS A 67 -1.75 -6.01 -13.67
CA LYS A 67 -1.57 -4.74 -14.40
C LYS A 67 -0.87 -3.67 -13.58
N THR A 68 -1.45 -3.21 -12.46
CA THR A 68 -0.82 -2.14 -11.68
C THR A 68 -1.10 -2.31 -10.18
N LEU A 69 -0.04 -2.27 -9.39
CA LEU A 69 -0.13 -2.08 -7.95
C LEU A 69 0.07 -0.59 -7.64
N VAL A 70 -0.82 -0.02 -6.84
CA VAL A 70 -0.74 1.39 -6.41
C VAL A 70 -0.55 1.43 -4.90
N PHE A 71 0.50 2.10 -4.47
CA PHE A 71 0.78 2.38 -3.07
C PHE A 71 0.60 3.86 -2.78
N ASN A 72 -0.15 4.19 -1.74
CA ASN A 72 -0.21 5.53 -1.16
C ASN A 72 0.44 5.56 0.22
N GLY A 73 1.17 6.63 0.48
CA GLY A 73 1.76 6.90 1.78
C GLY A 73 1.93 8.39 2.04
N LEU A 74 2.14 8.71 3.31
CA LEU A 74 2.49 10.05 3.76
C LEU A 74 3.95 10.33 3.43
N SER A 75 4.21 11.49 2.84
CA SER A 75 5.54 11.91 2.42
C SER A 75 6.36 12.43 3.59
N ALA A 76 7.59 11.96 3.76
CA ALA A 76 8.55 12.50 4.73
C ALA A 76 8.97 13.94 4.42
N HIS A 77 8.62 14.45 3.24
CA HIS A 77 8.76 15.87 2.88
C HIS A 77 7.64 16.75 3.48
N ASN A 78 6.72 16.18 4.27
CA ASN A 78 5.78 16.96 5.07
C ASN A 78 6.54 17.75 6.16
N PRO A 79 6.47 19.10 6.17
CA PRO A 79 7.13 19.91 7.18
C PRO A 79 6.49 19.79 8.57
N VAL A 80 5.25 19.31 8.66
CA VAL A 80 4.52 19.12 9.92
C VAL A 80 4.20 17.64 10.09
N GLN A 81 4.94 16.99 10.99
CA GLN A 81 4.83 15.55 11.22
C GLN A 81 4.25 15.25 12.61
N SER A 82 3.31 14.31 12.67
CA SER A 82 2.82 13.74 13.93
C SER A 82 3.74 12.60 14.37
N TYR A 83 3.98 12.46 15.68
CA TYR A 83 4.78 11.36 16.23
C TYR A 83 4.08 9.99 16.07
N GLU A 84 2.76 9.99 15.90
CA GLU A 84 1.93 8.78 15.76
C GLU A 84 1.91 8.24 14.32
N LEU A 85 2.36 9.06 13.36
CA LEU A 85 2.28 8.74 11.96
C LEU A 85 3.65 8.32 11.40
N PHE A 86 3.60 7.42 10.42
CA PHE A 86 4.75 7.00 9.66
C PHE A 86 4.82 7.76 8.35
N TYR A 87 5.97 8.36 8.09
CA TYR A 87 6.25 9.12 6.88
C TYR A 87 7.36 8.45 6.09
N VAL A 88 7.20 8.41 4.77
CA VAL A 88 8.10 7.72 3.86
C VAL A 88 8.73 8.72 2.91
N TYR A 89 10.04 8.62 2.72
CA TYR A 89 10.73 9.30 1.63
C TYR A 89 10.35 8.60 0.30
N PRO A 90 9.57 9.23 -0.60
CA PRO A 90 9.09 8.57 -1.81
C PRO A 90 10.21 8.00 -2.68
N GLU A 91 11.36 8.68 -2.72
CA GLU A 91 12.58 8.26 -3.43
C GLU A 91 13.09 6.88 -2.99
N THR A 92 12.92 6.54 -1.71
CA THR A 92 13.38 5.23 -1.19
C THR A 92 12.52 4.09 -1.73
N LEU A 93 11.20 4.29 -1.85
CA LEU A 93 10.29 3.31 -2.43
C LEU A 93 10.39 3.26 -3.94
N VAL A 94 10.61 4.39 -4.60
CA VAL A 94 10.89 4.45 -6.05
C VAL A 94 12.12 3.58 -6.38
N ASN A 95 13.23 3.78 -5.66
CA ASN A 95 14.46 3.01 -5.87
C ASN A 95 14.24 1.51 -5.62
N PHE A 96 13.52 1.16 -4.55
CA PHE A 96 13.17 -0.24 -4.28
C PHE A 96 12.31 -0.84 -5.40
N ALA A 97 11.24 -0.16 -5.82
CA ALA A 97 10.33 -0.66 -6.84
C ALA A 97 11.03 -0.90 -8.18
N LEU A 98 11.87 0.06 -8.62
CA LEU A 98 12.68 -0.08 -9.83
C LEU A 98 13.67 -1.24 -9.75
N SER A 99 14.25 -1.48 -8.57
CA SER A 99 15.29 -2.50 -8.40
C SER A 99 14.73 -3.91 -8.23
N VAL A 100 13.52 -4.06 -7.66
CA VAL A 100 13.02 -5.35 -7.15
C VAL A 100 11.68 -5.75 -7.78
N LEU A 101 10.86 -4.80 -8.21
CA LEU A 101 9.48 -5.07 -8.64
C LEU A 101 9.29 -4.91 -10.14
N SER A 102 9.53 -3.72 -10.68
CA SER A 102 9.26 -3.42 -12.09
C SER A 102 10.03 -2.19 -12.57
N PRO A 103 10.53 -2.19 -13.82
CA PRO A 103 11.11 -0.99 -14.43
C PRO A 103 10.05 0.05 -14.83
N SER A 104 8.77 -0.31 -14.87
CA SER A 104 7.67 0.60 -15.24
C SER A 104 6.95 1.10 -14.01
N ILE A 105 7.28 2.33 -13.59
CA ILE A 105 6.67 2.98 -12.44
C ILE A 105 6.24 4.42 -12.76
N SER A 106 5.37 4.99 -11.94
CA SER A 106 5.06 6.41 -11.95
C SER A 106 4.83 6.91 -10.52
N LEU A 107 5.50 8.00 -10.15
CA LEU A 107 5.28 8.69 -8.89
C LEU A 107 4.35 9.89 -9.10
N ARG A 108 3.30 10.00 -8.29
CA ARG A 108 2.39 11.14 -8.23
C ARG A 108 2.45 11.74 -6.83
N HIS A 109 3.00 12.95 -6.73
CA HIS A 109 3.17 13.68 -5.47
C HIS A 109 2.53 15.08 -5.57
N ASP A 110 1.48 15.18 -6.39
CA ASP A 110 0.83 16.42 -6.81
C ASP A 110 -0.68 16.43 -6.52
N ARG A 111 -1.23 15.34 -5.97
CA ARG A 111 -2.69 15.16 -5.82
C ARG A 111 -3.22 15.65 -4.49
N LEU A 112 -2.50 15.38 -3.42
CA LEU A 112 -2.84 15.74 -2.05
C LEU A 112 -1.56 16.24 -1.39
N SER A 113 -1.67 17.33 -0.64
CA SER A 113 -0.50 17.95 -0.01
C SER A 113 0.20 16.95 0.90
N TYR A 114 1.46 16.67 0.58
CA TYR A 114 2.34 15.77 1.34
C TYR A 114 1.91 14.31 1.39
N ASP A 115 1.06 13.90 0.45
CA ASP A 115 0.72 12.51 0.15
C ASP A 115 1.28 12.14 -1.22
N PHE A 116 1.79 10.93 -1.37
CA PHE A 116 2.21 10.44 -2.67
C PHE A 116 1.51 9.13 -3.03
N PHE A 117 1.46 8.87 -4.34
CA PHE A 117 1.01 7.63 -4.92
C PHE A 117 2.12 7.09 -5.83
N LEU A 118 2.57 5.87 -5.58
CA LEU A 118 3.50 5.14 -6.40
C LEU A 118 2.73 4.06 -7.18
N PHE A 119 2.70 4.20 -8.49
CA PHE A 119 2.12 3.23 -9.42
C PHE A 119 3.24 2.32 -9.92
N ILE A 120 3.06 1.01 -9.77
CA ILE A 120 4.03 -0.03 -10.17
C ILE A 120 3.33 -0.93 -11.17
N ASN A 121 3.72 -0.85 -12.44
CA ASN A 121 3.03 -1.55 -13.53
C ASN A 121 3.68 -2.91 -13.79
N LYS A 122 2.87 -3.89 -14.18
CA LYS A 122 3.33 -5.18 -14.68
C LYS A 122 3.86 -5.00 -16.11
N CYS A 123 5.03 -5.58 -16.38
CA CYS A 123 5.64 -5.63 -17.71
C CYS A 123 5.49 -7.01 -18.31
#